data_AF-A0A0C1QT75-F1
#
_entry.id   AF-A0A0C1QT75-F1
#
_cell.length_a   1.000
_cell.length_b   1.000
_cell.length_c   1.000
_cell.angle_alpha   90.00
_cell.angle_beta   90.00
_cell.angle_gamma   90.00
#
_symmetry.space_group_name_H-M   'P 1'
#
loop_
_entity.id
_entity.type
_entity.pdbx_description
1 polymer ?
#
loop_
_entity_poly.entity_id
_entity_poly.type
_entity_poly.pdbx_seq_one_letter_code
_entity_poly.pdbx_strand_id
1 'polypeptide(L)'
;MINSTTSNTAFVSQSKTIYGEDLIRYYLQEIGRVPLLTQEQEISLSTEIQLMMNFLDVKEKLAVKLENEPTLEEWAAEMNLQPKIVLDVLHKGHKAKQKMIQANLRLVVAIAKRYQRRNMELLDLIQEGTLGLERGIEKFDFTKGYKLSTYVYWWIR
;
A
#
# COMPACT_ATOMS: atom_id res chain seq x y z
N MET A 1 9.41 43.95 36.69
CA MET A 1 9.79 43.26 35.42
C MET A 1 9.37 41.82 35.56
N ILE A 2 8.25 41.45 34.93
CA ILE A 2 7.54 40.18 35.17
C ILE A 2 7.90 39.24 34.02
N ASN A 3 8.46 38.07 34.35
CA ASN A 3 8.77 37.01 33.40
C ASN A 3 7.48 36.29 32.99
N SER A 4 7.14 36.30 31.70
CA SER A 4 6.02 35.54 31.14
C SER A 4 6.33 35.14 29.69
N THR A 5 7.07 34.03 29.50
CA THR A 5 7.28 33.45 28.15
C THR A 5 7.37 31.92 28.13
N THR A 6 7.04 31.23 29.21
CA THR A 6 7.19 29.76 29.31
C THR A 6 5.90 28.98 29.06
N SER A 7 4.75 29.63 28.87
CA SER A 7 3.43 28.97 28.87
C SER A 7 2.94 28.48 27.50
N ASN A 8 3.53 28.96 26.41
CA ASN A 8 2.95 28.75 25.06
C ASN A 8 3.45 27.47 24.36
N THR A 9 4.68 27.03 24.66
CA THR A 9 5.29 25.84 24.03
C THR A 9 4.72 24.52 24.56
N ALA A 10 4.38 24.44 25.85
CA ALA A 10 3.76 23.25 26.44
C ALA A 10 2.32 23.01 25.94
N PHE A 11 1.56 24.08 25.68
CA PHE A 11 0.18 24.00 25.22
C PHE A 11 0.08 23.52 23.78
N VAL A 12 0.97 23.99 22.90
CA VAL A 12 1.09 23.55 21.50
C VAL A 12 1.59 22.10 21.41
N SER A 13 2.49 21.68 22.31
CA SER A 13 2.93 20.29 22.38
C SER A 13 1.83 19.34 22.86
N GLN A 14 1.01 19.74 23.83
CA GLN A 14 -0.12 18.92 24.31
C GLN A 14 -1.22 18.79 23.26
N SER A 15 -1.58 19.88 22.55
CA SER A 15 -2.61 19.81 21.52
C SER A 15 -2.20 18.92 20.35
N LYS A 16 -0.95 19.00 19.89
CA LYS A 16 -0.42 18.13 18.82
C LYS A 16 -0.47 16.64 19.19
N THR A 17 -0.19 16.30 20.45
CA THR A 17 -0.28 14.93 20.95
C THR A 17 -1.73 14.43 20.99
N ILE A 18 -2.68 15.27 21.44
CA ILE A 18 -4.11 14.93 21.51
C ILE A 18 -4.68 14.65 20.10
N TYR A 19 -4.40 15.53 19.12
CA TYR A 19 -4.85 15.32 17.74
C TYR A 19 -4.20 14.09 17.08
N GLY A 20 -2.94 13.79 17.39
CA GLY A 20 -2.24 12.62 16.87
C GLY A 20 -2.79 11.30 17.43
N GLU A 21 -3.08 11.24 18.74
CA GLU A 21 -3.69 10.07 19.37
C GLU A 21 -5.10 9.79 18.82
N ASP A 22 -5.89 10.84 18.60
CA ASP A 22 -7.23 10.72 18.00
C ASP A 22 -7.17 10.24 16.54
N LEU A 23 -6.20 10.72 15.76
CA LEU A 23 -5.99 10.28 14.37
C LEU A 23 -5.59 8.81 14.31
N ILE A 24 -4.68 8.37 15.18
CA ILE A 24 -4.28 6.96 15.28
C ILE A 24 -5.48 6.10 15.66
N ARG A 25 -6.29 6.53 16.65
CA ARG A 25 -7.47 5.78 17.09
C ARG A 25 -8.48 5.62 15.95
N TYR A 26 -8.75 6.69 15.21
CA TYR A 26 -9.64 6.66 14.04
C TYR A 26 -9.09 5.70 12.96
N TYR A 27 -7.81 5.83 12.62
CA TYR A 27 -7.16 4.95 11.64
C TYR A 27 -7.25 3.47 12.03
N LEU A 28 -6.95 3.13 13.29
CA LEU A 28 -7.04 1.76 13.79
C LEU A 28 -8.48 1.21 13.74
N GLN A 29 -9.47 2.07 13.98
CA GLN A 29 -10.88 1.69 13.86
C GLN A 29 -11.25 1.40 12.40
N GLU A 30 -10.82 2.23 11.45
CA GLU A 30 -11.12 2.05 10.02
C GLU A 30 -10.52 0.75 9.48
N ILE A 31 -9.22 0.48 9.72
CA ILE A 31 -8.59 -0.77 9.25
C ILE A 31 -9.15 -2.01 9.97
N GLY A 32 -9.73 -1.84 11.17
CA GLY A 32 -10.37 -2.90 11.92
C GLY A 32 -11.70 -3.37 11.33
N ARG A 33 -12.36 -2.52 10.53
CA ARG A 33 -13.62 -2.85 9.83
C ARG A 33 -13.42 -3.69 8.58
N VAL A 34 -12.23 -3.67 8.01
CA VAL A 34 -11.90 -4.45 6.80
C VAL A 34 -11.78 -5.93 7.18
N PRO A 35 -12.56 -6.83 6.55
CA PRO A 35 -12.47 -8.26 6.85
C PRO A 35 -11.13 -8.83 6.39
N LEU A 36 -10.63 -9.84 7.13
CA LEU A 36 -9.44 -10.58 6.72
C LEU A 36 -9.75 -11.42 5.47
N LEU A 37 -8.74 -11.57 4.60
CA LEU A 37 -8.87 -12.39 3.40
C LEU A 37 -8.75 -13.87 3.74
N THR A 38 -9.52 -14.69 3.05
CA THR A 38 -9.27 -16.13 2.97
C THR A 38 -8.12 -16.40 2.00
N GLN A 39 -7.51 -17.58 2.08
CA GLN A 39 -6.45 -17.97 1.15
C GLN A 39 -6.92 -17.98 -0.32
N GLU A 40 -8.15 -18.40 -0.57
CA GLU A 40 -8.75 -18.36 -1.90
C GLU A 40 -8.89 -16.91 -2.41
N GLN A 41 -9.32 -15.99 -1.54
CA GLN A 41 -9.38 -14.57 -1.88
C GLN A 41 -8.00 -13.98 -2.12
N GLU A 42 -6.97 -14.36 -1.35
CA GLU A 42 -5.58 -13.96 -1.62
C GLU A 42 -5.16 -14.39 -3.02
N ILE A 43 -5.38 -15.65 -3.38
CA ILE A 43 -5.03 -16.20 -4.71
C ILE A 43 -5.76 -15.43 -5.83
N SER A 44 -7.07 -15.21 -5.69
CA SER A 44 -7.87 -14.50 -6.69
C SER A 44 -7.36 -13.07 -6.90
N LEU A 45 -7.15 -12.32 -5.82
CA LEU A 45 -6.67 -10.95 -5.89
C LEU A 45 -5.24 -10.90 -6.44
N SER A 46 -4.37 -11.80 -6.01
CA SER A 46 -2.99 -11.90 -6.52
C SER A 46 -2.98 -12.17 -8.02
N THR A 47 -3.89 -12.99 -8.53
CA THR A 47 -4.01 -13.24 -9.97
C THR A 47 -4.34 -11.95 -10.74
N GLU A 48 -5.31 -11.17 -10.26
CA GLU A 48 -5.68 -9.88 -10.88
C GLU A 48 -4.53 -8.86 -10.81
N ILE A 49 -3.80 -8.82 -9.69
CA ILE A 49 -2.62 -7.98 -9.53
C ILE A 49 -1.51 -8.39 -10.50
N GLN A 50 -1.16 -9.68 -10.56
CA GLN A 50 -0.08 -10.16 -11.42
C GLN A 50 -0.41 -9.94 -12.91
N LEU A 51 -1.68 -10.11 -13.30
CA LEU A 51 -2.11 -9.77 -14.66
C LEU A 51 -1.87 -8.28 -14.96
N MET A 52 -2.26 -7.39 -14.06
CA MET A 52 -2.00 -5.95 -14.21
C MET A 52 -0.49 -5.64 -14.26
N MET A 53 0.33 -6.28 -13.41
CA MET A 53 1.78 -6.06 -13.41
C MET A 53 2.42 -6.45 -14.75
N ASN A 54 1.97 -7.55 -15.37
CA ASN A 54 2.44 -7.95 -16.70
C ASN A 54 2.10 -6.90 -17.78
N PHE A 55 0.90 -6.32 -17.69
CA PHE A 55 0.49 -5.25 -18.60
C PHE A 55 1.39 -4.03 -18.42
N LEU A 56 1.63 -3.60 -17.18
CA LEU A 56 2.50 -2.45 -16.88
C LEU A 56 3.95 -2.67 -17.34
N ASP A 57 4.49 -3.88 -17.20
CA ASP A 57 5.81 -4.25 -17.71
C ASP A 57 5.88 -4.15 -19.24
N VAL A 58 4.83 -4.56 -19.96
CA VAL A 58 4.74 -4.36 -21.42
C VAL A 58 4.73 -2.87 -21.77
N LYS A 59 3.98 -2.04 -21.03
CA LYS A 59 3.94 -0.59 -21.23
C LYS A 59 5.32 0.03 -21.02
N GLU A 60 6.04 -0.33 -19.96
CA GLU A 60 7.38 0.18 -19.66
C GLU A 60 8.37 -0.19 -20.78
N LYS A 61 8.35 -1.44 -21.24
CA LYS A 61 9.17 -1.90 -22.38
C LYS A 61 8.85 -1.14 -23.66
N LEU A 62 7.56 -0.86 -23.91
CA LEU A 62 7.13 -0.09 -25.07
C LEU A 62 7.57 1.37 -24.97
N ALA A 63 7.52 1.97 -23.77
CA ALA A 63 7.97 3.33 -23.52
C ALA A 63 9.46 3.50 -23.87
N VAL A 64 10.27 2.52 -23.50
CA VAL A 64 11.70 2.48 -23.86
C VAL A 64 11.90 2.35 -25.38
N LYS A 65 11.11 1.52 -26.06
CA LYS A 65 11.19 1.35 -27.53
C LYS A 65 10.80 2.61 -28.30
N LEU A 66 9.80 3.35 -27.81
CA LEU A 66 9.26 4.54 -28.46
C LEU A 66 9.97 5.83 -28.06
N GLU A 67 10.84 5.78 -27.05
CA GLU A 67 11.44 6.95 -26.39
C GLU A 67 10.39 8.00 -25.93
N ASN A 68 9.16 7.54 -25.67
CA ASN A 68 8.02 8.35 -25.26
C ASN A 68 7.02 7.49 -24.49
N GLU A 69 6.12 8.13 -23.75
CA GLU A 69 5.01 7.47 -23.08
C GLU A 69 4.03 6.88 -24.12
N PRO A 70 3.79 5.55 -24.14
CA PRO A 70 2.90 4.93 -25.10
C PRO A 70 1.46 5.38 -24.89
N THR A 71 0.77 5.66 -25.98
CA THR A 71 -0.68 5.85 -25.98
C THR A 71 -1.39 4.54 -25.63
N LEU A 72 -2.66 4.64 -25.21
CA LEU A 72 -3.47 3.45 -24.91
C LEU A 72 -3.64 2.57 -26.14
N GLU A 73 -3.74 3.17 -27.33
CA GLU A 73 -3.86 2.52 -28.62
C GLU A 73 -2.60 1.74 -28.98
N GLU A 74 -1.41 2.36 -28.82
CA GLU A 74 -0.12 1.70 -29.09
C GLU A 74 0.13 0.54 -28.12
N TRP A 75 -0.20 0.72 -26.85
CA TRP A 75 -0.07 -0.33 -25.85
C TRP A 75 -1.02 -1.49 -26.12
N ALA A 76 -2.28 -1.21 -26.44
CA ALA A 76 -3.24 -2.24 -26.80
C ALA A 76 -2.81 -2.99 -28.09
N ALA A 77 -2.26 -2.27 -29.07
CA ALA A 77 -1.74 -2.86 -30.30
C ALA A 77 -0.54 -3.79 -30.04
N GLU A 78 0.42 -3.40 -29.20
CA GLU A 78 1.57 -4.25 -28.80
C GLU A 78 1.10 -5.57 -28.16
N MET A 79 -0.03 -5.54 -27.43
CA MET A 79 -0.60 -6.72 -26.79
C MET A 79 -1.61 -7.49 -27.66
N ASN A 80 -1.90 -7.03 -28.87
CA ASN A 80 -2.97 -7.54 -29.75
C ASN A 80 -4.36 -7.55 -29.07
N LEU A 81 -4.66 -6.50 -28.31
CA LEU A 81 -5.91 -6.34 -27.57
C LEU A 81 -6.64 -5.07 -27.99
N GLN A 82 -7.89 -4.93 -27.54
CA GLN A 82 -8.60 -3.65 -27.64
C GLN A 82 -8.21 -2.73 -26.47
N PRO A 83 -8.13 -1.41 -26.67
CA PRO A 83 -7.87 -0.41 -25.62
C PRO A 83 -8.73 -0.58 -24.36
N LYS A 84 -10.01 -0.93 -24.55
CA LYS A 84 -10.94 -1.18 -23.45
C LYS A 84 -10.50 -2.31 -22.53
N ILE A 85 -9.93 -3.39 -23.08
CA ILE A 85 -9.48 -4.55 -22.30
C ILE A 85 -8.30 -4.15 -21.41
N VAL A 86 -7.36 -3.36 -21.93
CA VAL A 86 -6.23 -2.81 -21.16
C VAL A 86 -6.77 -2.01 -19.97
N LEU A 87 -7.72 -1.10 -20.20
CA LEU A 87 -8.32 -0.30 -19.15
C LEU A 87 -9.06 -1.16 -18.09
N ASP A 88 -9.82 -2.17 -18.52
CA ASP A 88 -10.54 -3.08 -17.63
C ASP A 88 -9.57 -3.89 -16.74
N VAL A 89 -8.46 -4.38 -17.31
CA VAL A 89 -7.42 -5.10 -16.58
C VAL A 89 -6.77 -4.20 -15.54
N LEU A 90 -6.39 -2.97 -15.92
CA LEU A 90 -5.82 -2.00 -14.99
C LEU A 90 -6.78 -1.68 -13.84
N HIS A 91 -8.04 -1.40 -14.16
CA HIS A 91 -9.04 -1.08 -13.15
C HIS A 91 -9.22 -2.23 -12.14
N LYS A 92 -9.34 -3.46 -12.63
CA LYS A 92 -9.46 -4.65 -11.78
C LYS A 92 -8.22 -4.86 -10.92
N GLY A 93 -7.03 -4.82 -11.53
CA GLY A 93 -5.76 -4.99 -10.81
C GLY A 93 -5.54 -3.93 -9.73
N HIS A 94 -5.83 -2.66 -10.01
CA HIS A 94 -5.74 -1.58 -9.02
C HIS A 94 -6.71 -1.81 -7.86
N LYS A 95 -7.97 -2.17 -8.16
CA LYS A 95 -8.96 -2.48 -7.13
C LYS A 95 -8.56 -3.69 -6.29
N ALA A 96 -8.00 -4.73 -6.91
CA ALA A 96 -7.52 -5.92 -6.23
C ALA A 96 -6.34 -5.60 -5.30
N LYS A 97 -5.37 -4.82 -5.79
CA LYS A 97 -4.23 -4.32 -5.02
C LYS A 97 -4.69 -3.52 -3.81
N GLN A 98 -5.60 -2.57 -4.00
CA GLN A 98 -6.15 -1.77 -2.90
C GLN A 98 -6.85 -2.63 -1.85
N LYS A 99 -7.68 -3.59 -2.28
CA LYS A 99 -8.36 -4.53 -1.37
C LYS A 99 -7.35 -5.39 -0.60
N MET A 100 -6.31 -5.87 -1.27
CA MET A 100 -5.27 -6.70 -0.66
C MET A 100 -4.44 -5.90 0.36
N ILE A 101 -4.09 -4.65 0.06
CA ILE A 101 -3.41 -3.74 1.00
C ILE A 101 -4.29 -3.51 2.23
N GLN A 102 -5.54 -3.07 2.03
CA GLN A 102 -6.46 -2.72 3.11
C GLN A 102 -6.69 -3.88 4.10
N ALA A 103 -6.86 -5.10 3.59
CA ALA A 103 -7.05 -6.28 4.43
C ALA A 103 -5.80 -6.65 5.25
N ASN A 104 -4.62 -6.14 4.87
CA ASN A 104 -3.34 -6.44 5.52
C ASN A 104 -2.75 -5.27 6.32
N LEU A 105 -3.42 -4.10 6.40
CA LEU A 105 -2.94 -2.96 7.19
C LEU A 105 -2.79 -3.28 8.68
N ARG A 106 -3.60 -4.20 9.21
CA ARG A 106 -3.47 -4.67 10.60
C ARG A 106 -2.11 -5.34 10.86
N LEU A 107 -1.57 -6.08 9.88
CA LEU A 107 -0.24 -6.68 9.97
C LEU A 107 0.84 -5.60 9.97
N VAL A 108 0.72 -4.58 9.11
CA VAL A 108 1.64 -3.44 9.06
C VAL A 108 1.72 -2.75 10.42
N VAL A 109 0.58 -2.42 11.02
CA VAL A 109 0.54 -1.82 12.37
C VAL A 109 1.21 -2.72 13.42
N ALA A 110 0.96 -4.03 13.37
CA ALA A 110 1.55 -4.98 14.34
C ALA A 110 3.07 -5.06 14.21
N ILE A 111 3.62 -4.92 13.00
CA ILE A 111 5.06 -4.88 12.75
C ILE A 111 5.62 -3.51 13.15
N ALA A 112 5.04 -2.41 12.67
CA ALA A 112 5.46 -1.03 12.92
C ALA A 112 5.58 -0.71 14.42
N LYS A 113 4.63 -1.19 15.25
CA LYS A 113 4.68 -1.03 16.72
C LYS A 113 5.97 -1.57 17.36
N ARG A 114 6.63 -2.57 16.76
CA ARG A 114 7.90 -3.12 17.26
C ARG A 114 9.10 -2.21 16.98
N TYR A 115 8.97 -1.32 16.00
CA TYR A 115 10.02 -0.38 15.59
C TYR A 115 9.85 1.01 16.20
N GLN A 116 8.75 1.25 16.92
CA GLN A 116 8.50 2.51 17.59
C GLN A 116 9.55 2.76 18.68
N ARG A 117 10.47 3.69 18.41
CA ARG A 117 11.47 4.22 19.35
C ARG A 117 11.05 5.62 19.80
N ARG A 118 11.73 6.16 20.84
CA ARG A 118 11.36 7.39 21.57
C ARG A 118 11.13 8.66 20.70
N ASN A 119 11.58 8.69 19.44
CA ASN A 119 11.54 9.86 18.56
C ASN A 119 10.88 9.63 17.19
N MET A 120 10.25 8.48 16.93
CA MET A 120 9.63 8.20 15.62
C MET A 120 8.12 8.07 15.76
N GLU A 121 7.38 8.78 14.91
CA GLU A 121 5.92 8.74 14.92
C GLU A 121 5.42 7.38 14.41
N LEU A 122 4.41 6.82 15.09
CA LEU A 122 3.82 5.54 14.68
C LEU A 122 3.17 5.64 13.29
N LEU A 123 2.57 6.79 12.95
CA LEU A 123 1.96 6.99 11.63
C LEU A 123 3.02 6.93 10.53
N ASP A 124 4.17 7.57 10.70
CA ASP A 124 5.28 7.50 9.73
C ASP A 124 5.74 6.05 9.50
N LEU A 125 5.90 5.29 10.59
CA LEU A 125 6.26 3.86 10.50
C LEU A 125 5.20 3.03 9.77
N ILE A 126 3.92 3.35 9.97
CA ILE A 126 2.81 2.68 9.28
C ILE A 126 2.84 3.03 7.78
N GLN A 127 3.11 4.29 7.43
CA GLN A 127 3.19 4.71 6.02
C GLN A 127 4.33 3.99 5.29
N GLU A 128 5.53 3.99 5.86
CA GLU A 128 6.69 3.26 5.31
C GLU A 128 6.40 1.75 5.22
N GLY A 129 5.85 1.16 6.28
CA GLY A 129 5.46 -0.26 6.27
C GLY A 129 4.38 -0.58 5.24
N THR A 130 3.49 0.37 4.92
CA THR A 130 2.45 0.22 3.89
C THR A 130 3.07 0.23 2.49
N LEU A 131 4.07 1.09 2.25
CA LEU A 131 4.85 1.08 1.00
C LEU A 131 5.61 -0.25 0.85
N GLY A 132 6.18 -0.76 1.94
CA GLY A 132 6.78 -2.10 1.99
C GLY A 132 5.79 -3.20 1.62
N LEU A 133 4.62 -3.23 2.28
CA LEU A 133 3.53 -4.16 1.96
C LEU A 133 3.13 -4.09 0.48
N GLU A 134 2.95 -2.89 -0.05
CA GLU A 134 2.57 -2.67 -1.44
C GLU A 134 3.57 -3.30 -2.42
N ARG A 135 4.87 -3.03 -2.24
CA ARG A 135 5.96 -3.63 -3.04
C ARG A 135 6.01 -5.16 -2.91
N GLY A 136 5.77 -5.66 -1.70
CA GLY A 136 5.67 -7.10 -1.44
C GLY A 136 4.49 -7.73 -2.20
N ILE A 137 3.34 -7.08 -2.24
CA ILE A 137 2.16 -7.56 -2.97
C ILE A 137 2.43 -7.63 -4.48
N GLU A 138 3.08 -6.63 -5.05
CA GLU A 138 3.41 -6.61 -6.49
C GLU A 138 4.30 -7.78 -6.92
N LYS A 139 5.17 -8.26 -6.01
CA LYS A 139 6.14 -9.33 -6.28
C LYS A 139 5.72 -10.69 -5.73
N PHE A 140 4.56 -10.76 -5.07
CA PHE A 140 4.11 -11.98 -4.42
C PHE A 140 3.70 -13.06 -5.45
N ASP A 141 4.27 -14.24 -5.28
CA ASP A 141 3.98 -15.43 -6.07
C ASP A 141 3.19 -16.44 -5.25
N PHE A 142 1.88 -16.49 -5.49
CA PHE A 142 0.95 -17.38 -4.80
C PHE A 142 1.11 -18.85 -5.19
N THR A 143 1.77 -19.15 -6.32
CA THR A 143 1.95 -20.54 -6.79
C THR A 143 2.90 -21.35 -5.91
N LYS A 144 3.73 -20.66 -5.11
CA LYS A 144 4.66 -21.27 -4.16
C LYS A 144 3.99 -21.85 -2.91
N GLY A 145 2.68 -21.66 -2.73
CA GLY A 145 1.92 -22.27 -1.64
C GLY A 145 2.12 -21.62 -0.26
N TYR A 146 2.89 -20.53 -0.17
CA TYR A 146 3.02 -19.74 1.07
C TYR A 146 1.90 -18.71 1.19
N LYS A 147 1.50 -18.40 2.43
CA LYS A 147 0.57 -17.29 2.70
C LYS A 147 1.21 -15.94 2.39
N LEU A 148 0.40 -14.98 1.95
CA LEU A 148 0.88 -13.61 1.66
C LEU A 148 1.59 -13.00 2.87
N SER A 149 1.01 -13.14 4.06
CA SER A 149 1.54 -12.58 5.31
C SER A 149 2.98 -13.02 5.62
N THR A 150 3.34 -14.26 5.28
CA THR A 150 4.71 -14.78 5.43
C THR A 150 5.68 -14.06 4.49
N TYR A 151 5.26 -13.81 3.26
CA TYR A 151 6.10 -13.17 2.24
C TYR A 151 6.29 -11.68 2.52
N VAL A 152 5.20 -10.94 2.74
CA VAL A 152 5.24 -9.48 2.90
C VAL A 152 5.88 -9.03 4.21
N TYR A 153 5.99 -9.92 5.21
CA TYR A 153 6.68 -9.63 6.46
C TYR A 153 8.08 -9.05 6.25
N TRP A 154 8.83 -9.60 5.29
CA TRP A 154 10.20 -9.13 4.98
C TRP A 154 10.24 -7.80 4.25
N TRP A 155 9.15 -7.43 3.58
CA TRP A 155 9.04 -6.16 2.88
C TRP A 155 8.60 -5.01 3.81
N ILE A 156 7.86 -5.35 4.88
CA ILE A 156 7.37 -4.39 5.88
C ILE A 156 8.43 -4.07 6.96
N ARG A 157 9.29 -5.04 7.27
CA ARG A 157 10.34 -4.95 8.29
C ARG A 157 11.54 -4.14 7.81
#